data_AF-A0A7C5B0Q3-F1
#
_entry.id   AF-A0A7C5B0Q3-F1
#
_cell.length_a   1.000
_cell.length_b   1.000
_cell.length_c   1.000
_cell.angle_alpha   90.00
_cell.angle_beta   90.00
_cell.angle_gamma   90.00
#
_symmetry.space_group_name_H-M   'P 1'
#
loop_
_entity.id
_entity.type
_entity.pdbx_description
1 polymer ?
#
loop_
_entity_poly.entity_id
_entity_poly.type
_entity_poly.pdbx_seq_one_letter_code
_entity_poly.pdbx_strand_id
1 'polypeptide(L)'
;MNARGLLVEDHNGQDFLLTTESGVGMKVHRLAVLQRIDGQWQPVKGTEELACRESLIGAFVDFFVDFCRVLNSSGLERVPAITSAPGRPKTRPSAQTKPKRVVTGAEQ
;
A
#
# COMPACT_ATOMS: atom_id res chain seq x y z
N MET A 1 -21.67 12.64 23.89
CA MET A 1 -20.93 11.38 23.68
C MET A 1 -19.69 11.72 22.87
N ASN A 2 -18.48 11.48 23.37
CA ASN A 2 -17.26 11.66 22.57
C ASN A 2 -17.05 10.38 21.75
N ALA A 3 -17.64 10.32 20.56
CA ALA A 3 -17.47 9.18 19.67
C ALA A 3 -16.06 9.21 19.06
N ARG A 4 -15.34 8.10 19.12
CA ARG A 4 -14.00 7.94 18.53
C ARG A 4 -14.10 6.87 17.44
N GLY A 5 -13.55 7.14 16.27
CA GLY A 5 -13.63 6.22 15.15
C GLY A 5 -13.11 6.83 13.87
N LEU A 6 -13.33 6.12 12.77
CA LEU A 6 -13.05 6.61 11.43
C LEU A 6 -14.24 7.43 10.94
N LEU A 7 -14.03 8.74 10.77
CA LEU A 7 -14.99 9.65 10.17
C LEU A 7 -14.88 9.57 8.65
N VAL A 8 -16.01 9.42 7.97
CA VAL A 8 -16.11 9.37 6.52
C VAL A 8 -17.29 10.24 6.08
N GLU A 9 -17.05 11.13 5.14
CA GLU A 9 -18.10 11.90 4.48
C GLU A 9 -18.51 11.18 3.19
N ASP A 10 -19.81 11.01 2.95
CA ASP A 10 -20.30 10.44 1.70
C ASP A 10 -20.36 11.50 0.57
N HIS A 11 -20.74 11.06 -0.63
CA HIS A 11 -20.88 11.93 -1.79
C HIS A 11 -22.00 12.99 -1.66
N ASN A 12 -22.90 12.83 -0.69
CA ASN A 12 -23.98 13.77 -0.40
C ASN A 12 -23.61 14.73 0.75
N GLY A 13 -22.37 14.69 1.25
CA GLY A 13 -21.93 15.49 2.39
C GLY A 13 -22.45 14.98 3.73
N GLN A 14 -22.89 13.73 3.82
CA GLN A 14 -23.33 13.12 5.06
C GLN A 14 -22.15 12.53 5.82
N ASP A 15 -22.06 12.92 7.09
CA ASP A 15 -21.04 12.41 8.02
C ASP A 15 -21.44 11.03 8.56
N PHE A 16 -20.56 10.05 8.36
CA PHE A 16 -20.63 8.71 8.95
C PHE A 16 -19.41 8.43 9.81
N LEU A 17 -19.60 7.70 10.90
CA LEU A 17 -18.55 7.31 11.81
C LEU A 17 -18.55 5.79 11.99
N LEU A 18 -17.49 5.14 11.51
CA LEU A 18 -17.22 3.74 11.84
C LEU A 18 -16.51 3.67 13.19
N THR A 19 -17.17 3.10 14.19
CA THR A 19 -16.69 3.01 15.58
C THR A 19 -16.71 1.57 16.07
N THR A 20 -16.02 1.32 17.17
CA THR A 20 -16.17 0.08 17.93
C THR A 20 -17.06 0.30 19.14
N GLU A 21 -18.00 -0.61 19.37
CA GLU A 21 -18.72 -0.72 20.62
C GLU A 21 -17.92 -1.64 21.55
N SER A 22 -17.56 -1.12 22.72
CA SER A 22 -17.00 -1.91 23.82
C SER A 22 -17.89 -1.72 25.05
N GLY A 23 -18.75 -2.70 25.34
CA GLY A 23 -19.47 -2.75 26.61
C GLY A 23 -18.58 -3.30 27.72
N VAL A 24 -18.75 -2.81 28.95
CA VAL A 24 -18.13 -3.42 30.13
C VAL A 24 -18.59 -4.88 30.23
N GLY A 25 -17.66 -5.83 30.10
CA GLY A 25 -17.95 -7.27 30.10
C GLY A 25 -18.17 -7.89 28.71
N MET A 26 -18.14 -7.11 27.62
CA MET A 26 -18.16 -7.67 26.27
C MET A 26 -16.77 -8.15 25.88
N LYS A 27 -16.62 -9.47 25.68
CA LYS A 27 -15.36 -10.08 25.16
C LYS A 27 -15.09 -9.75 23.69
N VAL A 28 -16.07 -9.20 22.97
CA VAL A 28 -16.01 -9.02 21.52
C VAL A 28 -16.25 -7.55 21.21
N HIS A 29 -15.28 -6.94 20.53
CA HIS A 29 -15.45 -5.62 19.93
C HIS A 29 -16.38 -5.76 18.72
N ARG A 30 -17.49 -5.01 18.72
CA ARG A 30 -18.40 -4.96 17.56
C ARG A 30 -18.15 -3.67 16.80
N LEU A 31 -18.05 -3.75 15.47
CA LEU A 31 -18.10 -2.57 14.63
C LEU A 31 -19.54 -2.06 14.52
N ALA A 32 -19.71 -0.77 14.80
CA ALA A 32 -20.95 -0.05 14.67
C ALA A 32 -20.76 1.16 13.77
N VAL A 33 -21.83 1.59 13.13
CA VAL A 33 -21.85 2.76 12.27
C VAL A 33 -22.80 3.79 12.86
N LEU A 34 -22.31 5.00 13.05
CA LEU A 34 -23.11 6.15 13.44
C LEU A 34 -23.22 7.11 12.25
N GLN A 35 -24.38 7.72 12.07
CA GLN A 35 -24.59 8.82 11.14
C GLN A 35 -24.80 10.10 11.94
N ARG A 36 -24.32 11.22 11.42
CA ARG A 36 -24.59 12.53 12.01
C ARG A 36 -25.93 13.06 11.50
N ILE A 37 -26.88 13.22 12.42
CA ILE A 37 -28.21 13.78 12.14
C ILE A 37 -28.44 14.90 13.14
N ASP A 38 -28.72 16.11 12.65
CA ASP A 38 -28.89 17.33 13.45
C ASP A 38 -27.74 17.58 14.44
N GLY A 39 -26.51 17.32 13.98
CA GLY A 39 -25.30 17.48 14.78
C GLY A 39 -25.08 16.41 15.85
N GLN A 40 -25.97 15.43 15.98
CA GLN A 40 -25.87 14.31 16.91
C GLN A 40 -25.51 13.00 16.20
N TRP A 41 -24.71 12.17 16.85
CA TRP A 41 -24.38 10.83 16.35
C TRP A 41 -25.49 9.86 16.69
N GLN A 42 -26.10 9.26 15.66
CA GLN A 42 -27.16 8.27 15.80
C GLN A 42 -26.76 6.96 15.13
N PRO A 43 -27.03 5.80 15.74
CA PRO A 43 -26.71 4.51 15.14
C PRO A 43 -27.56 4.28 13.88
N VAL A 44 -26.90 3.87 12.79
CA VAL A 44 -27.59 3.37 11.59
C VAL A 44 -28.21 2.02 11.95
N LYS A 45 -29.49 1.83 11.63
CA LYS A 45 -30.25 0.62 12.00
C LYS A 45 -30.81 -0.07 10.75
N GLY A 46 -31.05 -1.36 10.86
CA GLY A 46 -31.73 -2.15 9.82
C GLY A 46 -30.79 -2.59 8.70
N THR A 47 -31.36 -2.85 7.52
CA THR A 47 -30.63 -3.37 6.36
C THR A 47 -29.52 -2.43 5.87
N GLU A 48 -29.65 -1.13 6.13
CA GLU A 48 -28.65 -0.13 5.76
C GLU A 48 -27.40 -0.18 6.64
N GLU A 49 -27.50 -0.68 7.88
CA GLU A 49 -26.35 -0.81 8.80
C GLU A 49 -25.23 -1.64 8.16
N LEU A 50 -25.60 -2.78 7.57
CA LEU A 50 -24.63 -3.73 7.03
C LEU A 50 -23.95 -3.17 5.77
N ALA A 51 -24.73 -2.65 4.83
CA ALA A 51 -24.23 -2.06 3.59
C ALA A 51 -23.36 -0.81 3.86
N CYS A 52 -23.80 0.05 4.79
CA CYS A 52 -23.03 1.23 5.19
C CYS A 52 -21.71 0.82 5.85
N ARG A 53 -21.74 -0.18 6.75
CA ARG A 53 -20.53 -0.71 7.38
C ARG A 53 -19.54 -1.27 6.37
N GLU A 54 -20.00 -2.08 5.42
CA GLU A 54 -19.15 -2.65 4.37
C GLU A 54 -18.53 -1.56 3.49
N SER A 55 -19.31 -0.53 3.14
CA SER A 55 -18.83 0.61 2.35
C SER A 55 -17.73 1.38 3.10
N LEU A 56 -17.91 1.63 4.41
CA LEU A 56 -16.93 2.31 5.24
C LEU A 56 -15.64 1.49 5.42
N ILE A 57 -15.76 0.17 5.56
CA ILE A 57 -14.60 -0.73 5.61
C ILE A 57 -13.86 -0.71 4.26
N GLY A 58 -14.60 -0.75 3.14
CA GLY A 58 -14.02 -0.63 1.80
C GLY A 58 -13.22 0.65 1.63
N ALA A 59 -13.81 1.80 1.99
CA ALA A 59 -13.15 3.10 1.94
C ALA A 59 -11.87 3.14 2.81
N PHE A 60 -11.89 2.53 3.99
CA PHE A 60 -10.71 2.42 4.85
C PHE A 60 -9.59 1.60 4.21
N VAL A 61 -9.94 0.45 3.62
CA VAL A 61 -8.97 -0.43 2.93
C VAL A 61 -8.38 0.29 1.73
N ASP A 62 -9.19 0.94 0.91
CA ASP A 62 -8.75 1.69 -0.27
C ASP A 62 -7.79 2.82 0.13
N PHE A 63 -8.14 3.60 1.15
CA PHE A 63 -7.25 4.63 1.69
C PHE A 63 -5.92 4.04 2.17
N PHE A 64 -5.94 2.92 2.88
CA PHE A 64 -4.71 2.29 3.38
C PHE A 64 -3.83 1.76 2.23
N VAL A 65 -4.44 1.19 1.20
CA VAL A 65 -3.73 0.75 -0.02
C VAL A 65 -3.06 1.93 -0.70
N ASP A 66 -3.78 3.04 -0.89
CA ASP A 66 -3.22 4.24 -1.52
C ASP A 66 -2.13 4.89 -0.67
N PHE A 67 -2.32 4.91 0.65
CA PHE A 67 -1.28 5.34 1.57
C PHE A 67 -0.01 4.49 1.44
N CYS A 68 -0.13 3.17 1.38
CA CYS A 68 1.00 2.28 1.13
C CYS A 68 1.65 2.53 -0.24
N ARG A 69 0.87 2.80 -1.29
CA ARG A 69 1.40 3.17 -2.61
C ARG A 69 2.22 4.46 -2.55
N VAL A 70 1.75 5.47 -1.83
CA VAL A 70 2.47 6.74 -1.61
C VAL A 70 3.78 6.50 -0.86
N LEU A 71 3.77 5.67 0.19
CA LEU A 71 5.00 5.33 0.92
C LEU A 71 6.00 4.56 0.04
N ASN A 72 5.52 3.63 -0.78
CA ASN A 72 6.38 2.85 -1.67
C ASN A 72 6.93 3.68 -2.84
N SER A 73 6.16 4.64 -3.36
CA SER A 73 6.62 5.54 -4.43
C SER A 73 7.59 6.61 -3.93
N SER A 74 7.38 7.12 -2.69
CA SER A 74 8.29 8.09 -2.06
C SER A 74 9.63 7.48 -1.64
N GLY A 75 9.75 6.16 -1.61
CA GLY A 75 11.02 5.43 -1.44
C GLY A 75 11.95 5.45 -2.65
N LEU A 76 11.52 5.92 -3.82
CA LEU A 76 12.36 5.97 -5.04
C LEU A 76 13.22 7.25 -5.19
N GLU A 77 13.02 8.27 -4.35
CA GLU A 77 13.78 9.53 -4.45
C GLU A 77 15.09 9.55 -3.63
N ARG A 78 15.40 8.53 -2.82
CA ARG A 78 16.66 8.50 -2.05
C ARG A 78 17.25 7.10 -1.90
N VAL A 79 18.19 6.78 -2.77
CA VAL A 79 19.64 6.67 -2.50
C VAL A 79 20.24 6.15 -3.82
N PRO A 80 21.12 6.90 -4.52
CA PRO A 80 21.92 6.27 -5.56
C PRO A 80 22.68 5.16 -4.85
N ALA A 81 22.40 3.91 -5.22
CA ALA A 81 23.14 2.78 -4.72
C ALA A 81 24.62 3.11 -4.92
N ILE A 82 25.31 3.45 -3.83
CA ILE A 82 26.75 3.35 -3.79
C ILE A 82 26.96 1.85 -3.88
N THR A 83 27.05 1.37 -5.12
CA THR A 83 27.61 0.09 -5.45
C THR A 83 28.99 0.08 -4.81
N SER A 84 29.07 -0.49 -3.61
CA SER A 84 30.32 -1.01 -3.10
C SER A 84 30.75 -2.06 -4.11
N ALA A 85 31.56 -1.63 -5.09
CA ALA A 85 32.25 -2.51 -6.00
C ALA A 85 32.92 -3.60 -5.14
N PRO A 86 32.56 -4.88 -5.31
CA PRO A 86 33.32 -5.92 -4.65
C PRO A 86 34.68 -5.96 -5.33
N GLY A 87 35.71 -5.65 -4.54
CA GLY A 87 37.09 -5.61 -4.95
C GLY A 87 37.46 -6.84 -5.77
N ARG A 88 38.08 -6.58 -6.93
CA ARG A 88 38.97 -7.53 -7.58
C ARG A 88 40.13 -7.75 -6.60
N PRO A 89 40.51 -8.99 -6.27
CA PRO A 89 41.62 -9.57 -7.04
C PRO A 89 41.59 -11.10 -7.12
N LYS A 90 41.80 -11.69 -8.31
CA LYS A 90 42.76 -12.80 -8.45
C LYS A 90 43.02 -13.21 -9.90
N THR A 91 44.30 -13.09 -10.26
CA THR A 91 45.12 -14.05 -11.03
C THR A 91 44.59 -14.62 -12.35
N ARG A 92 45.22 -14.12 -13.42
CA ARG A 92 45.53 -14.78 -14.70
C ARG A 92 45.95 -16.26 -14.50
N PRO A 93 45.50 -17.16 -15.38
CA PRO A 93 46.47 -17.94 -16.15
C PRO A 93 46.28 -17.78 -17.66
N SER A 94 47.42 -17.65 -18.32
CA SER A 94 47.63 -17.81 -19.76
C SER A 94 47.21 -19.20 -20.25
N ALA A 95 46.55 -19.28 -21.42
CA ALA A 95 47.04 -20.04 -22.57
C ALA A 95 46.02 -20.04 -23.73
N GLN A 96 46.52 -19.73 -24.93
CA GLN A 96 46.20 -20.35 -26.23
C GLN A 96 44.72 -20.54 -26.59
N THR A 97 44.18 -19.92 -27.63
CA THR A 97 44.52 -20.27 -29.03
C THR A 97 43.92 -19.25 -30.01
N LYS A 98 44.75 -18.70 -30.89
CA LYS A 98 44.41 -18.39 -32.30
C LYS A 98 45.63 -18.84 -33.10
N PRO A 99 45.47 -19.53 -34.25
CA PRO A 99 45.00 -18.85 -35.45
C PRO A 99 44.10 -19.69 -36.37
N LYS A 100 43.21 -19.02 -37.13
CA LYS A 100 42.73 -19.53 -38.41
C LYS A 100 43.20 -18.56 -39.49
N ARG A 101 44.07 -19.05 -40.38
CA ARG A 101 44.56 -18.34 -41.57
C ARG A 101 44.33 -19.27 -42.75
N VAL A 102 43.56 -18.84 -43.75
CA VAL A 102 43.55 -19.29 -45.17
C VAL A 102 42.86 -18.14 -45.94
N VAL A 103 43.58 -17.30 -46.71
CA VAL A 103 43.96 -17.42 -48.16
C VAL A 103 42.71 -17.21 -49.05
N THR A 104 42.60 -16.31 -50.02
CA THR A 104 43.47 -15.96 -51.17
C THR A 104 42.93 -14.67 -51.81
N GLY A 105 43.78 -13.88 -52.47
CA GLY A 105 43.36 -12.80 -53.37
C GLY A 105 44.48 -12.54 -54.37
N ALA A 106 44.23 -12.93 -55.62
CA ALA A 106 45.19 -12.99 -56.72
C ALA A 106 45.37 -11.65 -57.42
N GLU A 107 46.58 -11.47 -57.95
CA GLU A 107 46.95 -10.82 -59.23
C GLU A 107 46.25 -9.51 -59.65
N GLN A 108 47.06 -8.45 -59.76
CA GLN A 108 47.46 -7.86 -61.04
C GLN A 108 48.71 -6.98 -60.87
#